data_AF-A0A7Y6TXX6-F1
#
_entry.id   AF-A0A7Y6TXX6-F1
#
_cell.length_a   1.000
_cell.length_b   1.000
_cell.length_c   1.000
_cell.angle_alpha   90.00
_cell.angle_beta   90.00
_cell.angle_gamma   90.00
#
_symmetry.space_group_name_H-M   'P 1'
#
loop_
_entity.id
_entity.type
_entity.pdbx_description
1 polymer ?
#
loop_
_entity_poly.entity_id
_entity_poly.type
_entity_poly.pdbx_seq_one_letter_code
_entity_poly.pdbx_strand_id
1 'polypeptide(L)'
;MSSNQFQAAMDELFTSVKGFVERSIAVHAGKSAEMLEQVLERLDNQPPGLSYEGLWVAGKSYSKGMFVTHQGSVWASMVPNNQDQPGAGGGSWVLAVKRGRDGRDAAGTAA
;
A
#
# COMPACT_ATOMS: atom_id res chain seq x y z
N MET A 1 -44.53 27.88 37.53
CA MET A 1 -44.46 27.85 36.05
C MET A 1 -45.63 27.04 35.54
N SER A 2 -46.37 27.54 34.54
CA SER A 2 -47.44 26.74 33.93
C SER A 2 -46.84 25.62 33.08
N SER A 3 -47.57 24.51 32.88
CA SER A 3 -47.13 23.36 32.07
C SER A 3 -46.63 23.76 30.67
N ASN A 4 -47.20 24.81 30.08
CA ASN A 4 -46.80 25.34 28.77
C ASN A 4 -45.41 25.99 28.78
N GLN A 5 -45.01 26.63 29.89
CA GLN A 5 -43.68 27.24 29.98
C GLN A 5 -42.57 26.19 30.13
N PHE A 6 -42.86 25.08 30.82
CA PHE A 6 -41.91 23.97 30.93
C PHE A 6 -41.72 23.26 29.57
N GLN A 7 -42.81 23.03 28.84
CA GLN A 7 -42.75 22.41 27.50
C GLN A 7 -41.93 23.27 26.52
N ALA A 8 -42.17 24.58 26.48
CA ALA A 8 -41.42 25.49 25.61
C ALA A 8 -39.91 25.49 25.93
N ALA A 9 -39.55 25.47 27.22
CA ALA A 9 -38.15 25.41 27.64
C ALA A 9 -37.48 24.09 27.23
N MET A 10 -38.21 22.97 27.29
CA MET A 10 -37.72 21.66 26.84
C MET A 10 -37.53 21.63 25.32
N ASP A 11 -38.44 22.21 24.54
CA ASP A 11 -38.35 22.25 23.08
C ASP A 11 -37.15 23.11 22.61
N GLU A 12 -36.86 24.22 23.28
CA GLU A 12 -35.67 25.05 23.04
C GLU A 12 -34.38 24.28 23.35
N LEU A 13 -34.35 23.56 24.49
CA LEU A 13 -33.23 22.70 24.86
C LEU A 13 -32.97 21.63 23.79
N PHE A 14 -34.00 20.90 23.37
CA PHE A 14 -33.88 19.87 22.34
C PHE A 14 -33.37 20.44 21.02
N THR A 15 -33.89 21.61 20.62
CA THR A 15 -33.44 22.31 19.41
C THR A 15 -31.96 22.69 19.51
N SER A 16 -31.53 23.20 20.67
CA SER A 16 -30.14 23.56 20.91
C SER A 16 -29.20 22.34 20.86
N VAL A 17 -29.56 21.26 21.57
CA VAL A 17 -28.79 20.01 21.59
C VAL A 17 -28.71 19.39 20.20
N LYS A 18 -29.84 19.31 19.48
CA LYS A 18 -29.89 18.80 18.10
C LYS A 18 -28.97 19.61 17.20
N GLY A 19 -29.06 20.93 17.23
CA GLY A 19 -28.20 21.79 16.42
C GLY A 19 -26.72 21.64 16.75
N PHE A 20 -26.37 21.44 18.03
CA PHE A 20 -25.00 21.16 18.44
C PHE A 20 -24.50 19.82 17.87
N VAL A 21 -25.30 18.76 18.01
CA VAL A 21 -24.96 17.42 17.49
C VAL A 21 -24.81 17.45 15.97
N GLU A 22 -25.74 18.07 15.24
CA GLU A 22 -25.69 18.20 13.78
C GLU A 22 -24.42 18.95 13.32
N ARG A 23 -24.09 20.08 13.96
CA ARG A 23 -22.86 20.83 13.66
C ARG A 23 -21.61 20.01 13.98
N SER A 24 -21.61 19.31 15.11
CA SER A 24 -20.48 18.46 15.49
C SER A 24 -20.28 17.33 14.47
N ILE A 25 -21.35 16.63 14.09
CA ILE A 25 -21.29 15.57 13.07
C ILE A 25 -20.82 16.16 11.73
N ALA A 26 -21.36 17.29 11.28
CA ALA A 26 -20.97 17.92 10.03
C ALA A 26 -19.48 18.27 9.99
N VAL A 27 -18.92 18.79 11.10
CA VAL A 27 -17.48 19.08 11.21
C VAL A 27 -16.65 17.81 11.10
N HIS A 28 -17.03 16.73 11.79
CA HIS A 28 -16.28 15.48 11.75
C HIS A 28 -16.42 14.77 10.39
N ALA A 29 -17.60 14.81 9.78
CA ALA A 29 -17.84 14.31 8.44
C ALA A 29 -16.98 15.06 7.41
N GLY A 30 -16.93 16.39 7.47
CA GLY A 30 -16.06 17.20 6.62
C GLY A 30 -14.59 16.86 6.79
N LYS A 31 -14.10 16.76 8.04
CA LYS A 31 -12.71 16.34 8.31
C LYS A 31 -12.40 14.94 7.80
N SER A 32 -13.35 14.00 7.89
CA SER A 32 -13.16 12.65 7.38
C SER A 32 -13.11 12.60 5.85
N ALA A 33 -13.92 13.43 5.17
CA ALA A 33 -13.89 13.55 3.72
C ALA A 33 -12.57 14.17 3.25
N GLU A 34 -12.13 15.26 3.88
CA GLU A 34 -10.84 15.90 3.58
C GLU A 34 -9.66 14.92 3.82
N MET A 35 -9.70 14.16 4.91
CA MET A 35 -8.69 13.13 5.17
C MET A 35 -8.68 12.04 4.10
N LEU A 36 -9.85 11.61 3.62
CA LEU A 36 -9.95 10.62 2.56
C LEU A 36 -9.38 11.15 1.24
N GLU A 37 -9.69 12.40 0.88
CA GLU A 37 -9.14 13.06 -0.30
C GLU A 37 -7.61 13.14 -0.23
N GLN A 38 -7.06 13.52 0.92
CA GLN A 38 -5.60 13.54 1.14
C GLN A 38 -4.97 12.13 1.03
N VAL A 39 -5.66 11.09 1.50
CA VAL A 39 -5.18 9.71 1.38
C VAL A 39 -5.15 9.26 -0.08
N LEU A 40 -6.20 9.59 -0.85
CA LEU A 40 -6.25 9.27 -2.28
C LEU A 40 -5.14 9.98 -3.05
N GLU A 41 -4.93 11.28 -2.80
CA GLU A 41 -3.85 12.04 -3.43
C GLU A 41 -2.47 11.46 -3.09
N ARG A 42 -2.27 11.01 -1.84
CA ARG A 42 -1.02 10.34 -1.45
C ARG A 42 -0.80 9.03 -2.19
N LEU A 43 -1.85 8.22 -2.36
CA LEU A 43 -1.76 6.93 -3.05
C LEU A 43 -1.49 7.11 -4.54
N ASP A 44 -2.13 8.08 -5.19
CA ASP A 44 -1.90 8.39 -6.61
C ASP A 44 -0.48 8.92 -6.86
N ASN A 45 0.07 9.66 -5.89
CA ASN A 45 1.43 10.20 -5.96
C ASN A 45 2.51 9.28 -5.36
N GLN A 46 2.13 8.13 -4.81
CA GLN A 46 3.10 7.21 -4.23
C GLN A 46 3.83 6.49 -5.37
N PRO A 47 5.19 6.53 -5.43
CA PRO A 47 5.92 5.74 -6.41
C PRO A 47 5.57 4.25 -6.21
N PRO A 48 5.41 3.48 -7.30
CA PRO A 48 5.04 2.08 -7.19
C PRO A 48 6.03 1.36 -6.26
N GLY A 49 5.48 0.79 -5.19
CA GLY A 49 6.25 -0.01 -4.24
C GLY A 49 6.88 -1.22 -4.94
N LEU A 50 7.97 -1.73 -4.36
CA LEU A 50 8.59 -2.95 -4.87
C LEU A 50 7.66 -4.15 -4.63
N SER A 51 7.16 -4.75 -5.71
CA SER A 51 6.35 -5.97 -5.66
C SER A 51 7.27 -7.18 -5.78
N TYR A 52 7.53 -7.86 -4.65
CA TYR A 52 8.34 -9.08 -4.61
C TYR A 52 7.44 -10.32 -4.50
N GLU A 53 7.55 -11.20 -5.50
CA GLU A 53 6.67 -12.34 -5.72
C GLU A 53 7.25 -13.67 -5.23
N GLY A 54 8.38 -13.64 -4.50
CA GLY A 54 9.06 -14.83 -4.01
C GLY A 54 9.86 -15.54 -5.10
N LEU A 55 9.84 -16.88 -5.10
CA LEU A 55 10.55 -17.69 -6.09
C LEU A 55 9.83 -17.64 -7.45
N TRP A 56 10.62 -17.65 -8.53
CA TRP A 56 10.06 -17.82 -9.86
C TRP A 56 9.41 -19.21 -10.00
N VAL A 57 8.22 -19.25 -10.59
CA VAL A 57 7.45 -20.47 -10.85
C VAL A 57 7.14 -20.56 -12.34
N ALA A 58 7.49 -21.69 -12.96
CA ALA A 58 7.20 -21.94 -14.37
C ALA A 58 5.69 -21.88 -14.65
N GLY A 59 5.29 -21.18 -15.71
CA GLY A 59 3.89 -21.00 -16.10
C GLY A 59 3.12 -19.93 -15.33
N LYS A 60 3.69 -19.30 -14.29
CA LYS A 60 3.11 -18.09 -13.66
C LYS A 60 3.40 -16.87 -14.53
N SER A 61 2.41 -16.00 -14.68
CA SER A 61 2.53 -14.73 -15.38
C SER A 61 2.91 -13.61 -14.41
N TYR A 62 3.95 -12.85 -14.74
CA TYR A 62 4.46 -11.74 -13.93
C TYR A 62 4.28 -10.40 -14.66
N SER A 63 3.74 -9.40 -13.96
CA SER A 63 3.59 -8.05 -14.50
C SER A 63 4.93 -7.30 -14.53
N LYS A 64 5.00 -6.26 -15.37
CA LYS A 64 6.15 -5.35 -15.40
C LYS A 64 6.37 -4.73 -14.02
N GLY A 65 7.62 -4.67 -13.57
CA GLY A 65 8.00 -4.14 -12.26
C GLY A 65 7.93 -5.13 -11.11
N MET A 66 7.45 -6.36 -11.33
CA MET A 66 7.52 -7.44 -10.33
C MET A 66 8.93 -8.01 -10.22
N PHE A 67 9.31 -8.39 -9.01
CA PHE A 67 10.60 -8.97 -8.66
C PHE A 67 10.43 -10.43 -8.21
N VAL A 68 11.32 -11.30 -8.69
CA VAL A 68 11.35 -12.73 -8.30
C VAL A 68 12.78 -13.17 -7.98
N THR A 69 12.91 -14.23 -7.20
CA THR A 69 14.18 -14.92 -7.00
C THR A 69 14.28 -16.12 -7.93
N HIS A 70 15.38 -16.22 -8.68
CA HIS A 70 15.72 -17.36 -9.52
C HIS A 70 17.23 -17.58 -9.55
N GLN A 71 17.65 -18.84 -9.31
CA GLN A 71 19.05 -19.25 -9.21
C GLN A 71 19.90 -18.42 -8.22
N GLY A 72 19.29 -18.01 -7.10
CA GLY A 72 19.93 -17.22 -6.04
C GLY A 72 20.11 -15.73 -6.36
N SER A 73 19.59 -15.27 -7.50
CA SER A 73 19.59 -13.85 -7.89
C SER A 73 18.16 -13.30 -7.89
N VAL A 74 18.01 -11.99 -7.69
CA VAL A 74 16.73 -11.29 -7.83
C VAL A 74 16.64 -10.70 -9.24
N TRP A 75 15.49 -10.88 -9.88
CA TRP A 75 15.21 -10.45 -11.25
C TRP A 75 13.96 -9.59 -11.28
N ALA A 76 13.98 -8.52 -12.08
CA ALA A 76 12.85 -7.64 -12.33
C ALA A 76 12.24 -7.93 -13.70
N SER A 77 10.92 -8.09 -13.77
CA SER A 77 10.20 -8.23 -15.04
C SER A 77 10.07 -6.87 -15.73
N MET A 78 10.44 -6.81 -17.01
CA MET A 78 10.41 -5.57 -17.80
C MET A 78 9.19 -5.47 -18.72
N VAL A 79 8.43 -6.56 -18.85
CA VAL A 79 7.29 -6.68 -19.77
C VAL A 79 6.03 -7.13 -19.01
N PRO A 80 4.83 -6.74 -19.46
CA PRO A 80 3.59 -7.28 -18.92
C PRO A 80 3.43 -8.75 -19.30
N ASN A 81 2.71 -9.52 -18.48
CA ASN A 81 2.42 -10.94 -18.69
C ASN A 81 3.66 -11.81 -18.97
N ASN A 82 4.77 -11.53 -18.31
CA ASN A 82 6.03 -12.23 -18.49
C ASN A 82 5.93 -13.66 -17.92
N GLN A 83 6.06 -14.65 -18.80
CA GLN A 83 6.10 -16.07 -18.44
C GLN A 83 7.47 -16.70 -18.72
N ASP A 84 8.41 -15.92 -19.25
CA ASP A 84 9.75 -16.40 -19.56
C ASP A 84 10.50 -16.76 -18.28
N GLN A 85 11.50 -17.61 -18.41
CA GLN A 85 12.42 -17.91 -17.32
C GLN A 85 13.47 -16.80 -17.15
N PRO A 86 13.67 -16.27 -15.93
CA PRO A 86 14.71 -15.28 -15.68
C PRO A 86 16.11 -15.80 -16.01
N GLY A 87 16.89 -15.00 -16.74
CA GLY A 87 18.24 -15.36 -17.16
C GLY A 87 18.33 -16.23 -18.42
N ALA A 88 17.21 -16.53 -19.10
CA ALA A 88 17.21 -17.29 -20.35
C ALA A 88 17.61 -16.48 -21.61
N GLY A 89 17.94 -15.20 -21.48
CA GLY A 89 18.46 -14.36 -22.57
C GLY A 89 17.41 -13.60 -23.40
N GLY A 90 16.14 -13.60 -23.00
CA GLY A 90 15.04 -12.95 -23.76
C GLY A 90 14.81 -11.46 -23.49
N GLY A 91 15.60 -10.80 -22.64
CA GLY A 91 15.44 -9.36 -22.31
C GLY A 91 14.18 -8.99 -21.51
N SER A 92 13.25 -9.92 -21.32
CA SER A 92 12.04 -9.78 -20.50
C SER A 92 12.33 -9.67 -19.00
N TRP A 93 13.51 -10.12 -18.57
CA TRP A 93 14.02 -10.03 -17.21
C TRP A 93 15.32 -9.24 -17.14
N VAL A 94 15.45 -8.35 -16.15
CA VAL A 94 16.69 -7.65 -15.80
C VAL A 94 17.18 -8.13 -14.44
N LEU A 95 18.49 -8.35 -14.32
CA LEU A 95 19.12 -8.72 -13.06
C LEU A 95 19.09 -7.53 -12.09
N ALA A 96 18.33 -7.65 -11.00
CA ALA A 96 18.22 -6.63 -9.97
C ALA A 96 19.26 -6.81 -8.85
N VAL A 97 19.49 -8.06 -8.42
CA VAL A 97 20.50 -8.40 -7.42
C VAL A 97 21.23 -9.66 -7.86
N LYS A 98 22.56 -9.58 -7.95
CA LYS A 98 23.40 -10.71 -8.32
C LYS A 98 23.68 -11.58 -7.07
N ARG A 99 23.57 -12.90 -7.22
CA ARG A 99 24.02 -13.84 -6.19
C ARG A 99 25.51 -13.65 -5.86
N GLY A 100 25.86 -13.83 -4.59
CA GLY A 100 27.25 -13.83 -4.14
C GLY A 100 28.07 -15.00 -4.70
N ARG A 101 29.39 -14.93 -4.57
CA ARG A 101 30.28 -16.09 -4.78
C ARG A 101 30.22 -17.01 -3.56
N ASP A 102 30.41 -18.31 -3.79
CA ASP A 102 30.59 -19.27 -2.70
C ASP A 102 31.77 -18.84 -1.82
N GLY A 103 31.58 -18.76 -0.51
CA GLY A 103 32.61 -18.34 0.46
C GLY A 103 33.70 -19.38 0.76
N ARG A 104 34.00 -20.30 -0.17
CA ARG A 104 34.94 -21.41 0.06
C ARG A 104 36.37 -20.94 0.32
N ASP A 105 36.71 -19.71 -0.08
CA ASP A 105 38.02 -19.10 0.12
C ASP A 105 38.22 -18.54 1.55
N ALA A 106 37.18 -18.55 2.40
CA ALA A 106 37.30 -18.08 3.80
C ALA A 106 37.94 -19.11 4.75
N ALA A 107 38.17 -20.34 4.28
CA ALA A 107 38.83 -21.37 5.06
C ALA A 107 40.33 -21.42 4.72
N GLY A 108 41.16 -20.71 5.50
CA GLY A 108 42.55 -21.11 5.71
C GLY A 108 43.63 -20.04 5.58
N THR A 109 43.65 -19.04 6.47
CA THR A 109 44.89 -18.51 7.08
C THR A 109 44.52 -17.76 8.36
N ALA A 110 44.26 -18.51 9.43
CA ALA A 110 44.55 -18.03 10.78
C ALA A 110 45.93 -18.60 11.10
N ALA A 111 46.96 -17.77 10.91
CA ALA A 111 48.33 -17.98 11.39
C ALA A 111 48.57 -17.02 12.55
#